data_AF-A0A7C4XNX4-F1
#
_entry.id   AF-A0A7C4XNX4-F1
#
_cell.length_a   1.000
_cell.length_b   1.000
_cell.length_c   1.000
_cell.angle_alpha   90.00
_cell.angle_beta   90.00
_cell.angle_gamma   90.00
#
_symmetry.space_group_name_H-M   'P 1'
#
loop_
_entity.id
_entity.type
_entity.pdbx_description
1 polymer ?
#
loop_
_entity_poly.entity_id
_entity_poly.type
_entity_poly.pdbx_seq_one_letter_code
_entity_poly.pdbx_strand_id
1 'polypeptide(L)'
;MNVVSKDIKDEILTKVKQGIAVADLSKQYGVHFKTIYGWLRNTAVGNVSTLEHARLKRENSELKEIIGMLSLELSKFKKNK
;
A
#
# COMPACT_ATOMS: atom_id res chain seq x y z
N MET A 1 24.65 14.59 -9.19
CA MET A 1 23.76 13.80 -8.32
C MET A 1 24.64 13.04 -7.34
N ASN A 2 24.55 13.33 -6.03
CA ASN A 2 25.24 12.51 -5.02
C ASN A 2 24.50 11.19 -4.88
N VAL A 3 25.11 10.12 -5.37
CA VAL A 3 24.62 8.76 -5.18
C VAL A 3 24.90 8.38 -3.73
N VAL A 4 23.87 8.38 -2.89
CA VAL A 4 23.96 7.84 -1.52
C VAL A 4 24.05 6.31 -1.64
N SER A 5 25.01 5.69 -0.96
CA SER A 5 25.13 4.24 -0.92
C SER A 5 23.85 3.60 -0.41
N LYS A 6 23.50 2.43 -0.94
CA LYS A 6 22.31 1.66 -0.54
C LYS A 6 22.32 1.38 0.97
N ASP A 7 23.48 1.06 1.53
CA ASP A 7 23.63 0.74 2.96
C ASP A 7 23.26 1.94 3.85
N ILE A 8 23.70 3.15 3.47
CA ILE A 8 23.41 4.39 4.19
C ILE A 8 21.91 4.70 4.11
N LYS A 9 21.30 4.51 2.94
CA LYS A 9 19.86 4.68 2.77
C LYS A 9 19.08 3.73 3.68
N ASP A 10 19.46 2.45 3.71
CA ASP A 10 18.76 1.43 4.51
C ASP A 10 18.93 1.67 6.02
N GLU A 11 20.11 2.15 6.45
CA GLU A 11 20.36 2.57 7.82
C GLU A 11 19.48 3.78 8.21
N ILE A 12 19.44 4.84 7.38
CA ILE A 12 18.59 6.01 7.60
C ILE A 12 17.13 5.60 7.72
N LEU A 13 16.63 4.76 6.81
CA LEU A 13 15.24 4.28 6.83
C LEU A 13 14.93 3.46 8.10
N THR A 14 15.88 2.65 8.57
CA THR A 14 15.74 1.89 9.81
C THR A 14 15.65 2.82 11.02
N LYS A 15 16.51 3.84 11.10
CA LYS A 15 16.50 4.86 12.16
C LYS A 15 15.22 5.70 12.18
N VAL A 16 14.69 6.04 11.00
CA VAL A 16 13.37 6.70 10.92
C VAL A 16 12.27 5.80 11.48
N LYS A 17 12.26 4.50 11.14
CA LYS A 17 11.28 3.54 11.68
C LYS A 17 11.38 3.37 13.20
N GLN A 18 12.57 3.56 13.77
CA GLN A 18 12.80 3.57 15.21
C GLN A 18 12.33 4.87 15.91
N GLY A 19 11.81 5.84 15.15
CA GLY A 19 11.23 7.08 15.68
C GLY A 19 12.19 8.28 15.68
N ILE A 20 13.38 8.17 15.10
CA ILE A 20 14.32 9.29 15.00
C ILE A 20 13.80 10.30 13.97
N ALA A 21 13.87 11.60 14.30
CA ALA A 21 13.38 12.65 13.43
C ALA A 21 14.19 12.75 12.13
N VAL A 22 13.49 12.89 11.00
CA VAL A 22 14.11 13.07 9.67
C VAL A 22 15.03 14.29 9.62
N ALA A 23 14.73 15.34 10.39
CA ALA A 23 15.56 16.54 10.48
C ALA A 23 16.96 16.25 11.07
N ASP A 24 17.04 15.38 12.07
CA ASP A 24 18.30 15.03 12.73
C ASP A 24 19.14 14.11 11.84
N LEU A 25 18.49 13.13 11.20
CA LEU A 25 19.13 12.25 10.23
C LEU A 25 19.60 13.01 8.98
N SER A 26 18.85 14.03 8.56
CA SER A 26 19.24 14.89 7.44
C SER A 26 20.56 15.60 7.71
N LYS A 27 20.73 16.12 8.93
CA LYS A 27 21.98 16.76 9.37
C LYS A 27 23.10 15.75 9.55
N GLN A 28 22.83 14.63 10.21
CA GLN A 28 23.83 13.60 10.54
C GLN A 28 24.45 12.96 9.30
N TYR A 29 23.65 12.66 8.29
CA TYR A 29 24.10 11.96 7.08
C TYR A 29 24.33 12.87 5.88
N GLY A 30 24.12 14.19 6.02
CA GLY A 30 24.26 15.15 4.92
C GLY A 30 23.27 14.91 3.77
N VAL A 31 22.13 14.27 4.05
CA VAL A 31 21.09 13.97 3.05
C VAL A 31 19.96 14.98 3.23
N HIS A 32 19.56 15.66 2.16
CA HIS A 32 18.45 16.60 2.22
C HIS A 32 17.14 15.89 2.66
N PHE A 33 16.42 16.46 3.63
CA PHE A 33 15.20 15.86 4.22
C PHE A 33 14.17 15.42 3.17
N LYS A 34 13.98 16.18 2.09
CA LYS A 34 13.07 15.80 0.97
C LYS A 34 13.44 14.46 0.34
N THR A 35 14.74 14.15 0.26
CA THR A 35 15.23 12.87 -0.29
C THR A 35 14.83 11.71 0.63
N ILE A 36 14.97 11.89 1.95
CA ILE A 36 14.57 10.89 2.95
C ILE A 36 13.05 10.65 2.88
N TYR A 37 12.24 11.71 2.81
CA TYR A 37 10.80 11.59 2.61
C TYR A 37 10.43 10.92 1.28
N GLY A 38 11.20 11.18 0.22
CA GLY A 38 11.05 10.49 -1.07
C GLY A 38 11.27 8.98 -0.95
N TRP A 39 12.30 8.55 -0.22
CA TRP A 39 12.53 7.13 0.04
C TRP A 39 11.41 6.51 0.87
N LEU A 40 10.96 7.17 1.94
CA LEU A 40 9.85 6.70 2.76
C LEU A 40 8.57 6.53 1.95
N ARG A 41 8.24 7.50 1.08
CA ARG A 41 7.10 7.40 0.16
C ARG A 41 7.22 6.18 -0.75
N ASN A 42 8.40 5.95 -1.32
CA ASN A 42 8.63 4.83 -2.23
C ASN A 42 8.62 3.47 -1.52
N THR A 43 8.88 3.42 -0.20
CA THR A 43 8.74 2.20 0.61
C THR A 43 7.31 2.00 1.15
N ALA A 44 6.57 3.09 1.42
CA ALA A 44 5.20 3.06 1.92
C ALA A 44 4.17 2.67 0.85
N VAL A 45 4.47 2.94 -0.43
CA VAL A 45 3.79 2.31 -1.55
C VAL A 45 4.30 0.86 -1.61
N GLY A 46 3.86 0.04 -0.65
CA GLY A 46 3.98 -1.40 -0.75
C GLY A 46 3.44 -1.83 -2.11
N ASN A 47 4.04 -2.88 -2.68
CA ASN A 47 3.70 -3.46 -3.97
C ASN A 47 2.25 -3.93 -4.04
N VAL A 48 1.27 -3.02 -4.06
CA VAL A 48 -0.07 -3.30 -4.52
C VAL A 48 0.09 -3.46 -6.02
N SER A 49 0.34 -4.71 -6.44
CA SER A 49 0.27 -5.07 -7.84
C SER A 49 -1.05 -4.56 -8.38
N THR A 50 -1.01 -3.60 -9.29
CA THR A 50 -2.21 -3.02 -9.91
C THR A 50 -3.04 -4.11 -10.58
N LEU A 51 -2.37 -5.14 -11.10
CA LEU A 51 -2.98 -6.35 -11.65
C LEU A 51 -3.71 -7.16 -10.57
N GLU A 52 -3.09 -7.38 -9.41
CA GLU A 52 -3.70 -8.12 -8.31
C GLU A 52 -4.92 -7.38 -7.75
N HIS A 53 -4.81 -6.05 -7.58
CA HIS A 53 -5.94 -5.23 -7.18
C HIS A 53 -7.08 -5.29 -8.20
N ALA A 54 -6.77 -5.27 -9.51
CA ALA A 54 -7.78 -5.41 -10.57
C ALA A 54 -8.44 -6.80 -10.57
N ARG A 55 -7.67 -7.87 -10.32
CA ARG A 55 -8.17 -9.24 -10.19
C ARG A 55 -9.16 -9.34 -9.02
N LEU A 56 -8.73 -8.93 -7.83
CA LEU A 56 -9.57 -8.94 -6.61
C LEU A 56 -10.84 -8.10 -6.77
N LYS A 57 -10.75 -6.97 -7.47
CA LYS A 57 -11.92 -6.12 -7.76
C LYS A 57 -12.94 -6.83 -8.66
N ARG A 58 -12.50 -7.57 -9.68
CA ARG A 58 -13.41 -8.38 -10.54
C ARG A 58 -14.06 -9.49 -9.75
N GLU A 59 -13.26 -10.27 -9.03
CA GLU A 59 -13.77 -11.39 -8.22
C GLU A 59 -14.82 -10.93 -7.21
N ASN A 60 -14.59 -9.80 -6.53
CA ASN A 60 -15.58 -9.21 -5.63
C ASN A 60 -16.87 -8.76 -6.35
N SER A 61 -16.78 -8.29 -7.59
CA SER A 61 -17.96 -7.91 -8.38
C SER A 61 -18.80 -9.14 -8.75
N GLU A 62 -18.15 -10.18 -9.25
CA GLU A 62 -18.79 -11.45 -9.64
C GLU A 62 -19.48 -12.11 -8.45
N LEU A 63 -18.82 -12.14 -7.29
CA LEU A 63 -19.42 -12.65 -6.04
C LEU A 63 -20.69 -11.88 -5.65
N LYS A 64 -20.68 -10.56 -5.77
CA LYS A 64 -21.86 -9.73 -5.46
C LYS A 64 -23.02 -9.99 -6.41
N GLU A 65 -22.74 -10.20 -7.70
CA GLU A 65 -23.75 -10.56 -8.69
C GLU A 65 -24.39 -11.91 -8.37
N ILE A 66 -23.58 -12.93 -8.07
CA ILE A 66 -24.06 -14.26 -7.67
C ILE A 66 -24.94 -14.16 -6.42
N ILE A 67 -24.48 -13.45 -5.39
CA ILE A 67 -25.25 -13.25 -4.15
C ILE A 67 -26.57 -12.52 -4.45
N GLY A 68 -26.55 -11.52 -5.33
CA GLY A 68 -27.75 -10.80 -5.77
C GLY A 68 -28.77 -11.72 -6.43
N MET A 69 -28.34 -12.54 -7.40
CA MET A 69 -29.20 -13.50 -8.08
C MET A 69 -29.82 -14.52 -7.11
N LEU A 70 -29.00 -15.13 -6.25
CA LEU A 70 -29.47 -16.08 -5.25
C LEU A 70 -30.47 -15.45 -4.27
N SER A 71 -30.22 -14.21 -3.85
CA SER A 71 -31.13 -13.47 -2.96
C SER A 71 -32.48 -13.21 -3.62
N LEU A 72 -32.48 -12.87 -4.92
CA LEU A 72 -33.71 -12.68 -5.69
C LEU A 72 -34.49 -14.00 -5.84
N GLU A 73 -33.82 -15.10 -6.16
CA GLU A 73 -34.46 -16.43 -6.25
C GLU A 73 -35.08 -16.86 -4.92
N LEU A 74 -34.35 -16.70 -3.81
CA LEU A 74 -34.86 -16.97 -2.46
C LEU A 74 -36.09 -16.12 -2.14
N SER A 75 -36.09 -14.84 -2.53
CA SER A 75 -37.22 -13.95 -2.31
C SER A 75 -38.47 -14.36 -3.11
N LYS A 76 -38.29 -14.83 -4.35
CA LYS A 76 -39.37 -15.34 -5.20
C LYS A 76 -39.94 -16.64 -4.65
N PHE A 77 -39.07 -17.56 -4.21
CA PHE A 77 -39.50 -18.82 -3.59
C PHE A 77 -40.32 -18.58 -2.31
N LYS A 78 -39.92 -17.62 -1.48
CA LYS A 78 -40.66 -17.24 -0.26
C LYS A 78 -42.00 -16.55 -0.54
N LYS A 79 -42.18 -15.88 -1.68
CA LYS A 79 -43.46 -15.22 -2.05
C LYS A 79 -44.49 -16.17 -2.65
N ASN A 80 -44.04 -17.29 -3.24
CA ASN A 80 -44.90 -18.29 -3.86
C ASN A 80 -45.33 -19.41 -2.89
N LYS A 81 -45.02 -19.27 -1.60
CA LYS A 81 -45.40 -20.17 -0.51
C LYS A 81 -46.22 -19.39 0.51
#